data_AF-A0A9E8NCK3-F1
#
_entry.id   AF-A0A9E8NCK3-F1
#
_cell.length_a   1.000
_cell.length_b   1.000
_cell.length_c   1.000
_cell.angle_alpha   90.00
_cell.angle_beta   90.00
_cell.angle_gamma   90.00
#
_symmetry.space_group_name_H-M   'P 1'
#
loop_
_entity.id
_entity.type
_entity.pdbx_description
1 polymer ?
#
loop_
_entity_poly.entity_id
_entity_poly.type
_entity_poly.pdbx_seq_one_letter_code
_entity_poly.pdbx_strand_id
1 'polypeptide(L)'
;MPITKCNICGGTIQWNWEEAFCKFGFSDGDGQIETYTVEDTLTEAGYEVVVQDWGMHNTIITSIKRNGIEQIPDQVTVGYDDPREYLPKRIVKLLNKQFPSETPYFL
;
A
#
# COMPACT_ATOMS: atom_id res chain seq x y z
N MET A 1 3.72 10.05 -8.83
CA MET A 1 3.72 9.50 -7.46
C MET A 1 2.90 10.48 -6.64
N PRO A 2 2.00 10.04 -5.74
CA PRO A 2 1.30 10.96 -4.85
C PRO A 2 2.31 11.85 -4.10
N ILE A 3 1.91 13.10 -3.86
CA ILE A 3 2.68 14.08 -3.10
C ILE A 3 1.87 14.44 -1.87
N THR A 4 2.43 14.24 -0.69
CA THR A 4 1.85 14.68 0.59
C THR A 4 2.78 15.69 1.27
N LYS A 5 2.22 16.46 2.22
CA LYS A 5 3.04 17.33 3.08
C LYS A 5 3.57 16.51 4.24
N CYS A 6 4.86 16.66 4.53
CA CYS A 6 5.49 16.15 5.73
C CYS A 6 4.80 16.73 6.96
N ASN A 7 4.30 15.88 7.84
CA ASN A 7 3.66 16.25 9.10
C ASN A 7 4.63 16.88 10.12
N ILE A 8 5.95 16.70 9.95
CA ILE A 8 6.99 17.26 10.84
C ILE A 8 7.49 18.61 10.33
N CYS A 9 7.96 18.69 9.09
CA CYS A 9 8.65 19.88 8.57
C CYS A 9 7.83 20.71 7.55
N GLY A 10 6.67 20.21 7.11
CA GLY A 10 5.82 20.86 6.10
C GLY A 10 6.35 20.80 4.66
N GLY A 11 7.52 20.19 4.44
CA GLY A 11 8.07 19.90 3.11
C GLY A 11 7.22 18.92 2.31
N THR A 12 7.51 18.74 1.03
CA THR A 12 6.80 17.77 0.17
C THR A 12 7.49 16.41 0.20
N ILE A 13 6.71 15.34 0.37
CA ILE A 13 7.16 13.95 0.30
C ILE A 13 6.46 13.29 -0.90
N GLN A 14 7.23 12.52 -1.66
CA GLN A 14 6.72 11.61 -2.69
C GLN A 14 6.77 10.18 -2.15
N TRP A 15 5.77 9.39 -2.49
CA TRP A 15 5.67 8.00 -2.04
C TRP A 15 4.89 7.16 -3.06
N ASN A 16 4.89 5.84 -2.89
CA ASN A 16 4.19 4.89 -3.74
C ASN A 16 3.25 4.01 -2.89
N TRP A 17 2.08 3.66 -3.41
CA TRP A 17 1.10 2.87 -2.65
C TRP A 17 1.60 1.47 -2.34
N GLU A 18 2.52 0.95 -3.16
CA GLU A 18 3.20 -0.34 -2.99
C GLU A 18 3.96 -0.41 -1.66
N GLU A 19 4.43 0.73 -1.14
CA GLU A 19 5.12 0.81 0.14
C GLU A 19 4.23 0.36 1.31
N ALA A 20 2.91 0.51 1.20
CA ALA A 20 1.94 0.03 2.18
C ALA A 20 1.85 -1.50 2.27
N PHE A 21 2.46 -2.23 1.33
CA PHE A 21 2.56 -3.69 1.33
C PHE A 21 4.00 -4.17 1.59
N CYS A 22 4.96 -3.25 1.64
CA CYS A 22 6.38 -3.55 1.78
C CYS A 22 6.83 -3.35 3.21
N LYS A 23 7.44 -4.37 3.80
CA LYS A 23 8.00 -4.33 5.16
C LYS A 23 8.98 -3.17 5.33
N PHE A 24 9.79 -2.89 4.31
CA PHE A 24 10.79 -1.82 4.30
C PHE A 24 10.28 -0.52 3.64
N GLY A 25 8.98 -0.44 3.34
CA GLY A 25 8.36 0.74 2.75
C GLY A 25 8.39 1.96 3.68
N PHE A 26 8.16 3.15 3.14
CA PHE A 26 8.15 4.41 3.87
C PHE A 26 9.41 4.64 4.71
N SER A 27 10.59 4.38 4.11
CA SER A 27 11.88 4.42 4.80
C SER A 27 11.94 3.48 6.02
N ASP A 28 11.58 2.20 5.81
CA ASP A 28 11.50 1.18 6.87
C ASP A 28 10.55 1.52 8.02
N GLY A 29 9.53 2.34 7.75
CA GLY A 29 8.60 2.85 8.76
C GLY A 29 9.08 4.11 9.52
N ASP A 30 10.32 4.56 9.32
CA ASP A 30 10.84 5.79 9.94
C ASP A 30 10.36 7.07 9.22
N GLY A 31 9.88 6.93 7.99
CA GLY A 31 9.32 8.03 7.20
C GLY A 31 7.88 8.37 7.57
N GLN A 32 7.23 9.17 6.72
CA GLN A 32 5.80 9.38 6.83
C GLN A 32 5.07 8.17 6.26
N ILE A 33 4.45 7.38 7.13
CA ILE A 33 3.66 6.20 6.77
C ILE A 33 2.32 6.63 6.18
N GLU A 34 2.04 6.18 4.96
CA GLU A 34 0.78 6.44 4.24
C GLU A 34 -0.07 5.17 4.06
N THR A 35 0.24 4.08 4.80
CA THR A 35 -0.50 2.81 4.76
C THR A 35 -1.99 3.00 5.02
N TYR A 36 -2.36 3.83 5.99
CA TYR A 36 -3.76 4.12 6.31
C TYR A 36 -4.48 4.87 5.17
N THR A 37 -3.78 5.74 4.44
CA THR A 37 -4.32 6.39 3.23
C THR A 37 -4.67 5.37 2.14
N VAL A 38 -3.85 4.32 2.00
CA VAL A 38 -4.12 3.21 1.08
C VAL A 38 -5.27 2.33 1.58
N GLU A 39 -5.31 2.03 2.87
CA GLU A 39 -6.41 1.31 3.53
C GLU A 39 -7.75 2.01 3.34
N ASP A 40 -7.83 3.32 3.58
CA ASP A 40 -9.05 4.11 3.43
C ASP A 40 -9.58 4.01 1.99
N THR A 41 -8.71 4.14 1.00
CA THR A 41 -9.07 4.00 -0.42
C THR A 41 -9.67 2.63 -0.75
N LEU A 42 -9.12 1.57 -0.16
CA LEU A 42 -9.62 0.20 -0.35
C LEU A 42 -10.95 0.01 0.39
N THR A 43 -11.06 0.51 1.61
CA THR A 43 -12.27 0.41 2.43
C THR A 43 -13.44 1.16 1.80
N GLU A 44 -13.21 2.38 1.30
CA GLU A 44 -14.20 3.17 0.54
C GLU A 44 -14.65 2.46 -0.74
N ALA A 45 -13.78 1.65 -1.36
CA ALA A 45 -14.11 0.81 -2.51
C ALA A 45 -14.85 -0.49 -2.14
N GLY A 46 -15.16 -0.70 -0.86
CA GLY A 46 -15.93 -1.82 -0.35
C GLY A 46 -15.12 -3.08 -0.06
N TYR A 47 -13.83 -2.94 0.23
CA TYR A 47 -13.00 -4.03 0.74
C TYR A 47 -12.94 -3.99 2.28
N GLU A 48 -12.78 -5.15 2.89
CA GLU A 48 -12.39 -5.29 4.30
C GLU A 48 -10.87 -5.41 4.34
N VAL A 49 -10.18 -4.51 5.04
CA VAL A 49 -8.71 -4.45 5.04
C VAL A 49 -8.20 -4.75 6.45
N VAL A 50 -7.07 -5.46 6.52
CA VAL A 50 -6.33 -5.66 7.77
C VAL A 50 -4.94 -5.07 7.61
N VAL A 51 -4.60 -4.18 8.53
CA VAL A 51 -3.29 -3.58 8.68
C VAL A 51 -2.61 -4.16 9.92
N GLN A 52 -1.31 -4.43 9.84
CA GLN A 52 -0.52 -4.95 10.94
C GLN A 52 0.80 -4.18 11.09
N ASP A 53 1.14 -3.89 12.34
CA ASP A 53 2.44 -3.35 12.71
C ASP A 53 3.51 -4.45 12.65
N TRP A 54 4.61 -4.18 11.95
CA TRP A 54 5.72 -5.13 11.84
C TRP A 54 6.89 -4.81 12.79
N GLY A 55 6.55 -4.54 14.06
CA GLY A 55 7.54 -4.29 15.10
C GLY A 55 8.32 -2.99 14.86
N MET A 56 9.61 -3.11 14.56
CA MET A 56 10.51 -1.95 14.30
C MET A 56 10.49 -1.48 12.84
N HIS A 57 9.67 -2.09 11.99
CA HIS A 57 9.57 -1.77 10.57
C HIS A 57 8.23 -1.09 10.26
N ASN A 58 7.91 -0.95 8.97
CA ASN A 58 6.66 -0.36 8.51
C ASN A 58 5.40 -1.11 9.00
N THR A 59 4.33 -0.35 9.20
CA THR A 59 2.96 -0.86 9.34
C THR A 59 2.41 -1.16 7.94
N ILE A 60 1.95 -2.39 7.68
CA ILE A 60 1.59 -2.84 6.32
C ILE A 60 0.19 -3.45 6.23
N ILE A 61 -0.38 -3.47 5.03
CA ILE A 61 -1.60 -4.21 4.71
C ILE A 61 -1.27 -5.69 4.53
N THR A 62 -1.94 -6.56 5.30
CA THR A 62 -1.71 -8.01 5.28
C THR A 62 -2.90 -8.83 4.82
N SER A 63 -4.10 -8.25 4.73
CA SER A 63 -5.28 -8.90 4.16
C SER A 63 -6.20 -7.89 3.48
N ILE A 64 -6.80 -8.29 2.37
CA ILE A 64 -7.83 -7.52 1.67
C ILE A 64 -8.93 -8.51 1.32
N LYS A 65 -10.11 -8.37 1.90
CA LYS A 65 -11.27 -9.24 1.62
C LYS A 65 -12.36 -8.48 0.89
N ARG A 66 -13.16 -9.21 0.12
CA ARG A 66 -14.41 -8.71 -0.44
C ARG A 66 -15.47 -9.78 -0.27
N ASN A 67 -16.55 -9.44 0.45
CA ASN A 67 -17.60 -10.39 0.79
C ASN A 67 -17.02 -11.64 1.49
N GLY A 68 -16.08 -11.45 2.42
CA GLY A 68 -15.39 -12.51 3.14
C GLY A 68 -14.36 -13.32 2.34
N ILE A 69 -14.17 -13.06 1.04
CA ILE A 69 -13.19 -13.78 0.20
C ILE A 69 -11.87 -12.99 0.16
N GLU A 70 -10.78 -13.65 0.54
CA GLU A 70 -9.43 -13.08 0.49
C GLU A 70 -9.02 -12.76 -0.96
N GLN A 71 -8.38 -11.61 -1.13
CA GLN A 71 -7.92 -11.10 -2.42
C GLN A 71 -6.40 -11.26 -2.57
N ILE A 72 -5.66 -11.43 -1.47
CA ILE A 72 -4.24 -11.76 -1.47
C ILE A 72 -4.08 -13.29 -1.54
N PRO A 73 -3.38 -13.85 -2.54
CA PRO A 73 -3.17 -15.30 -2.62
C PRO A 73 -2.33 -15.85 -1.45
N ASP A 74 -2.64 -17.08 -1.00
CA ASP A 74 -1.96 -17.72 0.15
C ASP A 74 -0.45 -17.96 -0.07
N GLN A 75 0.01 -18.09 -1.32
CA GLN A 75 1.41 -18.33 -1.65
C GLN A 75 2.31 -17.08 -1.59
N VAL A 76 1.76 -15.92 -1.27
CA VAL A 76 2.49 -14.65 -1.24
C VAL A 76 3.29 -14.54 0.06
N THR A 77 4.54 -14.11 -0.07
CA THR A 77 5.36 -13.69 1.06
C THR A 77 5.03 -12.23 1.39
N VAL A 78 3.95 -12.02 2.15
CA VAL A 78 3.47 -10.69 2.57
C VAL A 78 4.64 -9.87 3.14
N GLY A 79 4.76 -8.60 2.72
CA GLY A 79 5.86 -7.72 3.12
C GLY A 79 7.09 -7.76 2.21
N TYR A 80 7.23 -8.78 1.36
CA TYR A 80 8.43 -8.99 0.55
C TYR A 80 8.15 -9.06 -0.95
N ASP A 81 7.05 -9.70 -1.35
CA ASP A 81 6.67 -9.80 -2.76
C ASP A 81 6.11 -8.48 -3.29
N ASP A 82 6.26 -8.23 -4.60
CA ASP A 82 5.70 -7.03 -5.25
C ASP A 82 4.16 -7.14 -5.32
N PRO A 83 3.40 -6.21 -4.70
CA PRO A 83 1.94 -6.23 -4.74
C PRO A 83 1.35 -6.11 -6.15
N ARG A 84 2.09 -5.58 -7.13
CA ARG A 84 1.63 -5.54 -8.53
C ARG A 84 1.54 -6.92 -9.17
N GLU A 85 2.36 -7.87 -8.71
CA GLU A 85 2.44 -9.22 -9.27
C GLU A 85 1.34 -10.14 -8.71
N TYR A 86 0.92 -9.94 -7.46
CA TYR A 86 -0.04 -10.84 -6.81
C TYR A 86 -1.44 -10.23 -6.58
N LEU A 87 -1.58 -8.90 -6.51
CA LEU A 87 -2.90 -8.32 -6.29
C LEU A 87 -3.79 -8.46 -7.54
N PRO A 88 -5.10 -8.69 -7.38
CA PRO A 88 -6.04 -8.65 -8.48
C PRO A 88 -5.93 -7.35 -9.27
N LYS A 89 -5.89 -7.43 -10.60
CA LYS A 89 -5.77 -6.27 -11.51
C LYS A 89 -6.75 -5.13 -11.21
N ARG A 90 -7.93 -5.44 -10.66
CA ARG A 90 -8.94 -4.44 -10.25
C ARG A 90 -8.47 -3.58 -9.07
N ILE A 91 -7.76 -4.15 -8.10
CA ILE A 91 -7.19 -3.44 -6.95
C ILE A 91 -6.02 -2.59 -7.43
N VAL A 92 -5.10 -3.17 -8.21
CA VAL A 92 -3.98 -2.42 -8.82
C VAL A 92 -4.49 -1.23 -9.64
N LYS A 93 -5.54 -1.42 -10.45
CA LYS A 93 -6.15 -0.33 -11.25
C LYS A 93 -6.78 0.75 -10.37
N LEU A 94 -7.45 0.37 -9.28
CA LEU A 94 -8.00 1.33 -8.31
C LEU A 94 -6.89 2.16 -7.68
N LEU A 95 -5.85 1.52 -7.14
CA LEU A 95 -4.74 2.18 -6.47
C LEU A 95 -3.92 3.04 -7.42
N ASN A 96 -3.63 2.58 -8.64
CA ASN A 96 -2.99 3.41 -9.67
C ASN A 96 -3.83 4.64 -10.05
N LYS A 97 -5.16 4.53 -10.05
CA LYS A 97 -6.03 5.66 -10.35
C LYS A 97 -6.02 6.69 -9.22
N GLN A 98 -6.02 6.23 -7.98
CA GLN A 98 -6.05 7.09 -6.79
C GLN A 98 -4.68 7.71 -6.48
N PHE A 99 -3.62 6.92 -6.68
CA PHE A 99 -2.24 7.24 -6.36
C PHE A 99 -1.35 7.08 -7.61
N PRO A 100 -1.50 7.94 -8.62
CA PRO A 100 -0.77 7.80 -9.87
C PRO A 100 0.75 7.91 -9.65
N SER A 101 1.51 6.92 -10.10
CA SER A 101 2.98 7.04 -10.28
C SER A 101 3.27 7.84 -11.55
N GLU A 102 4.32 8.65 -11.56
CA GLU A 102 4.73 9.38 -12.79
C GLU A 102 5.53 8.45 -13.73
N THR A 103 6.03 7.34 -13.18
CA THR A 103 6.80 6.35 -13.91
C THR A 103 5.88 5.19 -14.29
N PRO A 104 5.58 4.97 -15.58
CA PRO A 104 5.03 3.70 -16.02
C PRO A 104 6.12 2.63 -15.77
N TYR A 105 5.85 1.68 -14.89
CA TYR A 105 6.64 0.45 -14.80
C TYR A 105 6.45 -0.29 -16.13
N PHE A 106 7.36 -0.05 -17.07
CA PHE A 106 7.55 -0.91 -18.23
C PHE A 106 8.41 -2.08 -17.76
N LEU A 107 7.84 -3.29 -17.84
CA LEU A 107 8.54 -4.56 -17.75
C LEU A 107 9.64 -4.65 -18.82
#